data_AF-A0A1B0CZJ1-F1
#
_entry.id   AF-A0A1B0CZJ1-F1
#
_cell.length_a   1.000
_cell.length_b   1.000
_cell.length_c   1.000
_cell.angle_alpha   90.00
_cell.angle_beta   90.00
_cell.angle_gamma   90.00
#
_symmetry.space_group_name_H-M   'P 1'
#
loop_
_entity.id
_entity.type
_entity.pdbx_description
1 polymer ?
#
loop_
_entity_poly.entity_id
_entity_poly.type
_entity_poly.pdbx_seq_one_letter_code
_entity_poly.pdbx_strand_id
1 'polypeptide(L)'
;MQLHNNYSEFSLWFTVDHLSKYLAMRLTLDLETELPEQYRLVNFCIYIAPQPSQLVVLSGNQSLQQVNEKFWKVNKPLEMYYSWKKS
;
A
#
# COMPACT_ATOMS: atom_id res chain seq x y z
N MET A 1 -4.43 -7.89 -8.41
CA MET A 1 -4.11 -6.95 -9.51
C MET A 1 -2.60 -6.77 -9.53
N GLN A 2 -1.93 -7.15 -10.62
CA GLN A 2 -0.49 -6.89 -10.78
C GLN A 2 -0.31 -5.44 -11.23
N LEU A 3 0.21 -4.59 -10.33
CA LEU A 3 0.62 -3.24 -10.69
C LEU A 3 1.92 -3.33 -11.49
N HIS A 4 1.81 -3.16 -12.81
CA HIS A 4 2.94 -3.06 -13.72
C HIS A 4 3.65 -1.72 -13.44
N ASN A 5 4.62 -1.74 -12.53
CA ASN A 5 5.39 -0.56 -12.12
C ASN A 5 6.36 -0.15 -13.25
N ASN A 6 5.87 0.68 -14.17
CA ASN A 6 6.73 1.73 -14.72
C ASN A 6 6.78 2.81 -13.65
N TYR A 7 7.92 2.95 -12.97
CA TYR A 7 8.14 4.00 -11.97
C TYR A 7 8.15 5.36 -12.67
N SER A 8 6.97 5.94 -12.91
CA SER A 8 6.86 7.37 -13.18
C SER A 8 7.40 8.11 -11.94
N GLU A 9 8.22 9.15 -12.12
CA GLU A 9 8.86 9.90 -11.03
C GLU A 9 7.89 10.33 -9.91
N PHE A 10 6.61 10.49 -10.26
CA PHE A 10 5.50 10.78 -9.36
C PHE A 10 5.21 9.68 -8.31
N SER A 11 5.40 8.40 -8.65
CA SER A 11 5.17 7.27 -7.75
C SER A 11 6.18 7.21 -6.61
N LEU A 12 7.37 7.80 -6.77
CA LEU A 12 8.41 7.83 -5.75
C LEU A 12 8.07 8.77 -4.58
N TRP A 13 7.21 9.76 -4.82
CA TRP A 13 6.73 10.72 -3.82
C TRP A 13 5.51 10.19 -3.06
N PHE A 14 4.88 9.12 -3.56
CA PHE A 14 3.78 8.49 -2.88
C PHE A 14 4.27 7.78 -1.62
N THR A 15 3.63 8.09 -0.50
CA THR A 15 3.87 7.43 0.77
C THR A 15 2.92 6.25 0.96
N VAL A 16 3.26 5.40 1.91
CA VAL A 16 2.40 4.31 2.36
C VAL A 16 1.02 4.84 2.81
N ASP A 17 0.98 6.01 3.44
CA ASP A 17 -0.28 6.69 3.80
C ASP A 17 -1.13 7.05 2.58
N HIS A 18 -0.51 7.58 1.52
CA HIS A 18 -1.23 7.87 0.29
C HIS A 18 -1.79 6.60 -0.36
N LEU A 19 -1.07 5.47 -0.29
CA LEU A 19 -1.54 4.17 -0.74
C LEU A 19 -2.73 3.67 0.10
N SER A 20 -2.65 3.74 1.43
CA SER A 20 -3.74 3.37 2.32
C SER A 20 -5.00 4.20 2.07
N LYS A 21 -4.85 5.51 1.88
CA LYS A 21 -5.96 6.42 1.53
C LYS A 21 -6.54 6.09 0.17
N TYR A 22 -5.70 5.87 -0.84
CA TYR A 22 -6.15 5.49 -2.18
C TYR A 22 -6.92 4.16 -2.16
N LEU A 23 -6.47 3.17 -1.39
CA LEU A 23 -7.18 1.91 -1.21
C LEU A 23 -8.53 2.12 -0.51
N ALA A 24 -8.57 2.91 0.56
CA ALA A 24 -9.80 3.25 1.25
C ALA A 24 -10.80 3.96 0.32
N MET A 25 -10.34 4.95 -0.44
CA MET A 25 -11.15 5.67 -1.41
C MET A 25 -11.64 4.75 -2.54
N ARG A 26 -10.76 3.93 -3.12
CA ARG A 26 -11.11 3.02 -4.22
C ARG A 26 -12.13 1.97 -3.76
N LEU A 27 -11.95 1.40 -2.58
CA LEU A 27 -12.92 0.47 -1.99
C LEU A 27 -14.23 1.17 -1.62
N THR A 28 -14.17 2.40 -1.12
CA THR A 28 -15.37 3.19 -0.86
C THR A 28 -16.15 3.45 -2.15
N LEU A 29 -15.48 3.85 -3.24
CA LEU A 29 -16.10 4.09 -4.55
C LEU A 29 -16.64 2.81 -5.20
N ASP A 30 -15.93 1.69 -5.05
CA ASP A 30 -16.37 0.39 -5.59
C ASP A 30 -17.57 -0.18 -4.80
N LEU A 31 -17.65 0.11 -3.50
CA LEU A 31 -18.65 -0.42 -2.57
C LEU A 31 -19.60 0.66 -2.04
N GLU A 32 -19.74 1.78 -2.77
CA GLU A 32 -20.46 3.01 -2.37
C GLU A 32 -21.94 2.74 -2.01
N THR A 33 -22.47 1.58 -2.37
CA THR A 33 -23.85 1.16 -2.09
C THR A 33 -24.01 0.31 -0.83
N GLU A 34 -22.95 -0.30 -0.28
CA GLU A 34 -23.11 -1.42 0.67
C GLU A 34 -22.23 -1.36 1.93
N LEU A 35 -21.25 -0.44 2.01
CA LEU A 35 -20.35 -0.38 3.16
C LEU A 35 -20.80 0.63 4.25
N PRO A 36 -20.98 0.16 5.51
CA PRO A 36 -21.16 1.02 6.67
C PRO A 36 -20.09 2.11 6.81
N GLU A 37 -20.45 3.30 7.32
CA GLU A 37 -19.56 4.48 7.41
C GLU A 37 -18.22 4.22 8.12
N GLN A 38 -18.22 3.27 9.07
CA GLN A 38 -17.04 2.75 9.76
C GLN A 38 -15.95 2.20 8.82
N TYR A 39 -16.31 1.81 7.59
CA TYR A 39 -15.36 1.34 6.59
C TYR A 39 -14.91 2.44 5.61
N ARG A 40 -15.50 3.65 5.63
CA ARG A 40 -15.00 4.77 4.81
C ARG A 40 -13.66 5.32 5.31
N LEU A 41 -13.30 4.99 6.56
CA LEU A 41 -12.08 5.44 7.24
C LEU A 41 -11.21 4.25 7.68
N VAL A 42 -11.27 3.09 7.00
CA VAL A 42 -10.41 1.95 7.40
C VAL A 42 -8.95 2.35 7.29
N ASN A 43 -8.24 2.21 8.40
CA ASN A 43 -6.79 2.23 8.38
C ASN A 43 -6.32 0.93 7.73
N PHE A 44 -5.73 1.02 6.53
CA PHE A 44 -5.05 -0.11 5.93
C PHE A 44 -3.62 -0.18 6.45
N CYS A 45 -3.22 -1.38 6.88
CA CYS A 45 -1.81 -1.69 7.10
C CYS A 45 -1.24 -2.22 5.79
N ILE A 46 -0.14 -1.62 5.33
CA ILE A 46 0.60 -2.10 4.17
C ILE A 46 1.82 -2.86 4.68
N TYR A 47 2.14 -3.96 4.02
CA TYR A 47 3.24 -4.85 4.31
C TYR A 47 4.07 -5.07 3.06
N ILE A 48 5.36 -5.32 3.25
CA ILE A 48 6.27 -5.77 2.20
C ILE A 48 6.89 -7.11 2.59
N ALA A 49 7.12 -7.97 1.59
CA ALA A 49 7.82 -9.23 1.77
C ALA A 49 9.19 -9.20 1.07
N PRO A 50 10.24 -8.66 1.72
CA PRO A 50 11.58 -8.64 1.12
C PRO A 50 12.18 -10.05 0.99
N GLN A 51 11.76 -10.98 1.85
CA GLN A 51 12.16 -12.37 1.84
C GLN A 51 10.92 -13.28 1.92
N PRO A 52 10.93 -14.45 1.28
CA PRO A 52 9.86 -15.42 1.42
C PRO A 52 9.73 -15.82 2.90
N SER A 53 8.55 -15.61 3.49
CA SER A 53 8.21 -15.78 4.92
C SER A 53 8.48 -14.60 5.85
N GLN A 54 8.97 -13.46 5.35
CA GLN A 54 9.12 -12.24 6.15
C GLN A 54 8.12 -11.19 5.69
N LEU A 55 7.13 -10.85 6.52
CA LEU A 55 6.24 -9.71 6.28
C LEU A 55 6.65 -8.56 7.21
N VAL A 56 7.04 -7.43 6.62
CA VAL A 56 7.40 -6.22 7.35
C VAL A 56 6.29 -5.20 7.17
N VAL A 57 5.73 -4.71 8.27
CA VAL A 57 4.76 -3.61 8.23
C VAL A 57 5.46 -2.31 7.86
N LEU A 58 4.88 -1.57 6.91
CA LEU A 58 5.39 -0.30 6.46
C LEU A 58 4.75 0.85 7.25
N SER A 59 5.56 1.84 7.60
CA SER A 59 5.07 3.05 8.26
C SER A 59 4.44 3.99 7.24
N GLY A 60 3.29 4.60 7.57
CA GLY A 60 2.58 5.55 6.69
C GLY A 60 3.45 6.69 6.14
N ASN A 61 4.49 7.11 6.89
CA ASN A 61 5.39 8.20 6.51
C ASN A 61 6.52 7.78 5.56
N GLN A 62 6.68 6.49 5.26
CA GLN A 62 7.71 6.01 4.33
C GLN A 62 7.25 6.21 2.89
N SER A 63 8.14 6.72 2.05
CA SER A 63 7.90 6.79 0.60
C SER A 63 8.14 5.45 -0.07
N LEU A 64 7.49 5.21 -1.21
CA LEU A 64 7.72 4.02 -2.03
C LEU A 64 9.19 3.88 -2.43
N GLN A 65 9.87 5.00 -2.68
CA GLN A 65 11.29 5.00 -2.93
C GLN A 65 12.09 4.46 -1.73
N GLN A 66 11.84 4.97 -0.52
CA GLN A 66 12.52 4.51 0.69
C GLN A 66 12.28 3.02 0.94
N VAL A 67 11.04 2.55 0.69
CA VAL A 67 10.69 1.14 0.84
C VAL A 67 11.44 0.28 -0.20
N ASN A 68 11.49 0.73 -1.45
CA ASN A 68 12.22 0.05 -2.52
C ASN A 68 13.72 -0.04 -2.22
N GLU A 69 14.34 1.09 -1.84
CA GLU A 69 15.77 1.16 -1.53
C GLU A 69 16.13 0.39 -0.26
N LYS A 70 15.23 0.30 0.72
CA LYS A 70 15.50 -0.36 2.00
C LYS A 70 15.25 -1.86 1.97
N PHE A 71 14.12 -2.29 1.42
CA PHE A 71 13.61 -3.66 1.55
C PHE A 71 13.67 -4.45 0.25
N TRP A 72 13.33 -3.85 -0.89
CA TRP A 72 13.20 -4.59 -2.15
C TRP A 72 14.55 -4.77 -2.85
N LYS A 73 15.25 -3.67 -3.16
CA LYS A 73 16.60 -3.65 -3.76
C LYS A 73 16.79 -4.55 -4.99
N VAL A 74 15.71 -4.95 -5.65
CA VAL A 74 15.74 -5.80 -6.85
C VAL A 74 15.09 -5.06 -8.00
N ASN A 75 15.60 -5.32 -9.22
CA ASN A 75 15.04 -4.75 -10.45
C ASN A 75 13.81 -5.55 -10.92
N LYS A 76 12.84 -5.70 -9.99
CA LYS A 76 11.55 -6.37 -10.19
C LYS A 76 10.45 -5.41 -9.72
N PRO A 77 9.20 -5.55 -10.22
CA PRO A 77 8.09 -4.75 -9.71
C PRO A 77 7.94 -4.93 -8.20
N LEU A 78 7.76 -3.84 -7.47
CA LEU A 78 7.64 -3.83 -6.02
C LEU A 78 6.34 -4.52 -5.59
N GLU A 79 6.47 -5.61 -4.84
CA GLU A 79 5.33 -6.37 -4.33
C GLU A 79 4.97 -5.93 -2.91
N MET A 80 3.72 -5.52 -2.71
CA MET A 80 3.18 -5.11 -1.42
C MET A 80 1.85 -5.80 -1.14
N TYR A 81 1.59 -6.01 0.15
CA TYR A 81 0.38 -6.63 0.67
C TYR A 81 -0.35 -5.62 1.55
N TYR A 82 -1.67 -5.73 1.67
CA TYR A 82 -2.44 -4.88 2.57
C TYR A 82 -3.37 -5.73 3.43
N SER A 83 -3.64 -5.26 4.64
CA SER A 83 -4.68 -5.83 5.50
C SER A 83 -5.46 -4.72 6.18
N TRP A 84 -6.65 -5.09 6.64
CA TRP A 84 -7.51 -4.19 7.40
C TRP A 84 -6.92 -4.10 8.81
N LYS A 85 -6.64 -2.90 9.28
CA LYS A 85 -6.26 -2.69 10.67
C LYS A 85 -7.54 -2.81 11.49
N LYS A 86 -7.69 -3.93 12.22
CA LYS A 86 -8.69 -4.00 13.28
C LYS A 86 -8.29 -2.98 14.35
N SER A 87 -9.12 -1.96 14.54
CA SER A 87 -9.01 -1.04 15.67
C SER A 87 -9.50 -1.72 16.94
#